data_AF-A0A821ET11-F1
#
_entry.id   AF-A0A821ET11-F1
#
_cell.length_a   1.000
_cell.length_b   1.000
_cell.length_c   1.000
_cell.angle_alpha   90.00
_cell.angle_beta   90.00
_cell.angle_gamma   90.00
#
_symmetry.space_group_name_H-M   'P 1'
#
loop_
_entity.id
_entity.type
_entity.pdbx_description
1 polymer ?
#
loop_
_entity_poly.entity_id
_entity_poly.type
_entity_poly.pdbx_seq_one_letter_code
_entity_poly.pdbx_strand_id
1 'polypeptide(L)'
;MPGKEEGQLWYPRKVAVIRQTGKFVICDRGNERSRMQIFTRNGHFIRKISIRYIDIVAGLAITQQVAVDSVSPTVFCISESGDLLKWFDCSDYMREPSDIAIFNNEYFVCDFKKTILFKIISFYIMNRNR
;
A
#
# COMPACT_ATOMS: atom_id res chain seq x y z
N MET A 1 -20.81 11.58 10.33
CA MET A 1 -19.91 12.52 9.62
C MET A 1 -19.81 12.07 8.16
N PRO A 2 -19.96 12.96 7.18
CA PRO A 2 -19.81 12.61 5.77
C PRO A 2 -18.42 12.01 5.49
N GLY A 3 -18.33 11.06 4.55
CA GLY A 3 -17.06 10.47 4.13
C GLY A 3 -16.73 9.12 4.78
N LYS A 4 -17.35 8.79 5.93
CA LYS A 4 -16.93 7.65 6.77
C LYS A 4 -17.60 6.32 6.44
N GLU A 5 -18.63 6.33 5.62
CA GLU A 5 -19.32 5.10 5.21
C GLU A 5 -18.58 4.41 4.07
N GLU A 6 -19.02 3.20 3.72
CA GLU A 6 -18.52 2.46 2.56
C GLU A 6 -18.91 3.18 1.27
N GLY A 7 -17.97 3.26 0.32
CA GLY A 7 -18.16 4.00 -0.91
C GLY A 7 -18.05 5.51 -0.78
N GLN A 8 -17.86 6.02 0.44
CA GLN A 8 -17.48 7.39 0.70
C GLN A 8 -15.99 7.45 1.05
N LEU A 9 -15.38 8.61 0.80
CA LEU A 9 -13.97 8.86 1.08
C LEU A 9 -13.82 9.92 2.17
N TRP A 10 -12.94 9.68 3.12
CA TRP A 10 -12.63 10.62 4.21
C TRP A 10 -11.12 10.88 4.24
N TYR A 11 -10.70 12.08 3.85
CA TYR A 11 -9.28 12.43 3.67
C TYR A 11 -8.51 11.38 2.83
N PRO A 12 -8.87 11.21 1.54
CA PRO A 12 -8.13 10.32 0.64
C PRO A 12 -6.67 10.76 0.54
N ARG A 13 -5.76 9.80 0.56
CA ARG A 13 -4.30 10.03 0.62
C ARG A 13 -3.56 9.44 -0.57
N LYS A 14 -3.97 8.25 -1.03
CA LYS A 14 -3.32 7.54 -2.16
C LYS A 14 -4.37 6.92 -3.06
N VAL A 15 -4.01 6.78 -4.34
CA VAL A 15 -4.81 6.07 -5.34
C VAL A 15 -3.88 5.26 -6.22
N ALA A 16 -4.33 4.07 -6.61
CA ALA A 16 -3.65 3.25 -7.58
C ALA A 16 -4.68 2.56 -8.49
N VAL A 17 -4.23 2.17 -9.69
CA VAL A 17 -5.08 1.57 -10.72
C VAL A 17 -4.67 0.12 -10.94
N ILE A 18 -5.63 -0.80 -10.89
CA ILE A 18 -5.45 -2.19 -11.27
C ILE A 18 -5.45 -2.25 -12.80
N ARG A 19 -4.28 -2.39 -13.43
CA ARG A 19 -4.14 -2.26 -14.90
C ARG A 19 -5.03 -3.22 -15.68
N GLN A 20 -5.22 -4.45 -15.20
CA GLN A 20 -5.99 -5.48 -15.90
C GLN A 20 -7.49 -5.17 -15.94
N THR A 21 -8.01 -4.48 -14.93
CA THR A 21 -9.46 -4.23 -14.77
C THR A 21 -9.85 -2.76 -14.89
N GLY A 22 -8.89 -1.84 -14.80
CA GLY A 22 -9.12 -0.40 -14.75
C GLY A 22 -9.79 0.08 -13.45
N LYS A 23 -9.91 -0.78 -12.43
CA LYS A 23 -10.46 -0.41 -11.12
C LYS A 23 -9.48 0.44 -10.34
N PHE A 24 -10.02 1.31 -9.49
CA PHE A 24 -9.24 2.15 -8.59
C PHE A 24 -9.20 1.55 -7.19
N VAL A 25 -8.02 1.49 -6.59
CA VAL A 25 -7.86 1.27 -5.15
C VAL A 25 -7.51 2.62 -4.54
N ILE A 26 -8.37 3.10 -3.66
CA ILE A 26 -8.18 4.36 -2.96
C ILE A 26 -7.89 4.06 -1.50
N CYS A 27 -6.87 4.70 -0.97
CA CYS A 27 -6.54 4.67 0.45
C CYS A 27 -6.88 6.00 1.10
N ASP A 28 -7.67 5.97 2.16
CA ASP A 28 -8.15 7.14 2.87
C ASP A 28 -8.02 6.99 4.40
N ARG A 29 -8.40 8.03 5.15
CA ARG A 29 -8.37 7.99 6.61
C ARG A 29 -9.54 7.16 7.12
N GLY A 30 -9.28 6.27 8.07
CA GLY A 30 -10.32 5.68 8.92
C GLY A 30 -10.23 6.21 10.34
N ASN A 31 -11.09 5.71 11.22
CA ASN A 31 -11.11 6.17 12.62
C ASN A 31 -9.79 5.81 13.33
N GLU A 32 -9.42 4.52 13.34
CA GLU A 32 -8.22 4.02 14.01
C GLU A 32 -7.11 3.63 13.03
N ARG A 33 -7.48 3.14 11.84
CA ARG A 33 -6.57 2.66 10.80
C ARG A 33 -6.95 3.23 9.44
N SER A 34 -6.03 3.21 8.51
CA SER A 34 -6.31 3.57 7.11
C SER A 34 -7.34 2.61 6.51
N ARG A 35 -8.17 3.11 5.61
CA ARG A 35 -9.09 2.27 4.84
C ARG A 35 -8.56 2.14 3.43
N MET A 36 -8.77 0.98 2.82
CA MET A 36 -8.58 0.78 1.40
C MET A 36 -9.90 0.34 0.79
N GLN A 37 -10.29 0.99 -0.29
CA GLN A 37 -11.59 0.79 -0.94
C GLN A 37 -11.37 0.67 -2.45
N ILE A 38 -12.10 -0.24 -3.09
CA ILE A 38 -12.04 -0.46 -4.53
C ILE A 38 -13.26 0.19 -5.18
N PHE A 39 -13.01 0.93 -6.25
CA PHE A 39 -14.01 1.59 -7.07
C PHE A 39 -13.89 1.14 -8.53
N THR A 40 -15.02 1.15 -9.24
CA THR A 40 -15.04 0.99 -10.69
C THR A 40 -14.41 2.20 -11.37
N ARG A 41 -14.16 2.08 -12.69
CA ARG A 41 -13.65 3.21 -13.48
C ARG A 41 -14.58 4.45 -13.45
N ASN A 42 -15.87 4.23 -13.22
CA ASN A 42 -16.87 5.28 -13.15
C ASN A 42 -17.07 5.82 -11.72
N GLY A 43 -16.23 5.40 -10.76
CA GLY A 43 -16.30 5.87 -9.37
C GLY A 43 -17.36 5.18 -8.52
N HIS A 44 -17.99 4.10 -9.00
CA HIS A 44 -18.92 3.32 -8.17
C HIS A 44 -18.15 2.45 -7.19
N PHE A 45 -18.57 2.46 -5.93
CA PHE A 45 -18.01 1.59 -4.90
C PHE A 45 -18.22 0.12 -5.25
N ILE A 46 -17.17 -0.70 -5.05
CA ILE A 46 -17.24 -2.14 -5.21
C ILE A 46 -17.21 -2.80 -3.83
N ARG A 47 -16.12 -2.57 -3.07
CA ARG A 47 -15.93 -3.12 -1.72
C ARG A 47 -14.74 -2.50 -1.01
N LYS A 48 -14.66 -2.74 0.30
CA LYS A 48 -13.48 -2.50 1.12
C LYS A 48 -12.45 -3.64 0.97
N ILE A 49 -11.17 -3.31 1.13
CA ILE A 49 -10.08 -4.28 1.32
C ILE A 49 -9.81 -4.37 2.82
N SER A 50 -9.95 -5.57 3.39
CA SER A 50 -9.72 -5.81 4.81
C SER A 50 -8.22 -5.89 5.12
N ILE A 51 -7.64 -4.78 5.56
CA ILE A 51 -6.26 -4.72 6.05
C ILE A 51 -6.22 -4.76 7.57
N ARG A 52 -5.74 -5.89 8.12
CA ARG A 52 -5.64 -6.10 9.58
C ARG A 52 -4.27 -5.73 10.16
N TYR A 53 -3.23 -5.83 9.33
CA TYR A 53 -1.84 -5.71 9.75
C TYR A 53 -1.23 -4.32 9.49
N ILE A 54 -2.03 -3.39 8.94
CA ILE A 54 -1.55 -2.09 8.48
C ILE A 54 -2.35 -1.01 9.19
N ASP A 55 -1.65 -0.21 9.99
CA ASP A 55 -2.27 0.90 10.69
C ASP A 55 -2.37 2.14 9.78
N ILE A 56 -1.24 2.56 9.18
CA ILE A 56 -1.17 3.76 8.35
C ILE A 56 -0.49 3.43 7.02
N VAL A 57 -1.18 3.67 5.91
CA VAL A 57 -0.61 3.55 4.55
C VAL A 57 0.18 4.81 4.21
N ALA A 58 1.48 4.68 4.07
CA ALA A 58 2.41 5.73 3.64
C ALA A 58 2.57 5.76 2.11
N GLY A 59 2.58 4.60 1.46
CA GLY A 59 2.71 4.45 0.01
C GLY A 59 1.80 3.35 -0.55
N LEU A 60 1.37 3.50 -1.81
CA LEU A 60 0.52 2.54 -2.50
C LEU A 60 0.99 2.37 -3.94
N ALA A 61 1.44 1.16 -4.30
CA ALA A 61 1.77 0.80 -5.67
C ALA A 61 1.03 -0.47 -6.10
N ILE A 62 0.61 -0.53 -7.37
CA ILE A 62 -0.10 -1.69 -7.92
C ILE A 62 0.61 -2.18 -9.18
N THR A 63 0.92 -3.48 -9.20
CA THR A 63 1.22 -4.24 -10.42
C THR A 63 0.20 -5.38 -10.60
N GLN A 64 0.48 -6.54 -10.01
CA GLN A 64 -0.47 -7.65 -9.79
C GLN A 64 -0.91 -7.74 -8.31
N GLN A 65 -0.21 -7.03 -7.42
CA GLN A 65 -0.42 -7.03 -5.98
C GLN A 65 -0.35 -5.58 -5.49
N VAL A 66 -1.01 -5.30 -4.38
CA VAL A 66 -1.00 -4.00 -3.72
C VAL A 66 0.18 -3.95 -2.76
N ALA A 67 1.17 -3.10 -3.01
CA ALA A 67 2.24 -2.83 -2.07
C ALA A 67 1.86 -1.68 -1.14
N VAL A 68 1.86 -1.94 0.16
CA VAL A 68 1.54 -0.95 1.20
C VAL A 68 2.74 -0.78 2.10
N ASP A 69 3.15 0.47 2.27
CA ASP A 69 4.16 0.88 3.22
C ASP A 69 3.48 1.31 4.52
N SER A 70 3.86 0.71 5.65
CA SER A 70 3.38 1.10 6.98
C SER A 70 4.37 2.06 7.64
N VAL A 71 3.93 2.87 8.61
CA VAL A 71 4.82 3.73 9.41
C VAL A 71 5.87 2.90 10.17
N SER A 72 5.58 1.62 10.41
CA SER A 72 6.59 0.61 10.67
C SER A 72 7.20 0.20 9.33
N PRO A 73 8.52 0.41 9.09
CA PRO A 73 9.17 0.20 7.78
C PRO A 73 9.02 -1.25 7.33
N THR A 74 7.92 -1.52 6.64
CA THR A 74 7.49 -2.85 6.25
C THR A 74 6.65 -2.71 4.99
N VAL A 75 7.03 -3.46 3.96
CA VAL A 75 6.30 -3.52 2.70
C VAL A 75 5.39 -4.75 2.73
N PHE A 76 4.08 -4.54 2.63
CA PHE A 76 3.09 -5.61 2.52
C PHE A 76 2.63 -5.75 1.08
N CYS A 77 2.57 -6.97 0.57
CA CYS A 77 1.96 -7.27 -0.73
C CYS A 77 0.64 -8.00 -0.51
N ILE A 78 -0.45 -7.40 -0.98
CA ILE A 78 -1.81 -7.83 -0.69
C ILE A 78 -2.52 -8.18 -2.01
N SER A 79 -3.34 -9.23 -2.00
CA SER A 79 -4.21 -9.59 -3.11
C SER A 79 -5.33 -8.56 -3.30
N GLU A 80 -6.04 -8.60 -4.43
CA GLU A 80 -7.23 -7.76 -4.59
C GLU A 80 -8.28 -8.04 -3.50
N SER A 81 -8.44 -9.29 -3.04
CA SER A 81 -9.37 -9.67 -1.96
C SER A 81 -9.00 -9.08 -0.61
N GLY A 82 -7.74 -8.70 -0.40
CA GLY A 82 -7.22 -8.20 0.88
C GLY A 82 -6.40 -9.22 1.65
N ASP A 83 -6.10 -10.37 1.05
CA ASP A 83 -5.28 -11.40 1.66
C ASP A 83 -3.81 -11.00 1.59
N LEU A 84 -3.10 -11.15 2.71
CA LEU A 84 -1.67 -10.91 2.75
C LEU A 84 -0.94 -12.02 1.98
N LEU A 85 -0.24 -11.66 0.91
CA LEU A 85 0.50 -12.59 0.07
C LEU A 85 1.95 -12.74 0.53
N LYS A 86 2.60 -11.62 0.84
CA LYS A 86 3.98 -11.56 1.33
C LYS A 86 4.22 -10.24 2.05
N TRP A 87 5.22 -10.20 2.91
CA TRP A 87 5.67 -8.96 3.54
C TRP A 87 7.17 -9.01 3.78
N PHE A 88 7.78 -7.84 3.92
CA PHE A 88 9.21 -7.70 4.15
C PHE A 88 9.47 -6.57 5.14
N ASP A 89 10.21 -6.85 6.22
CA ASP A 89 10.74 -5.82 7.11
C ASP A 89 11.93 -5.13 6.45
N CYS A 90 11.96 -3.81 6.56
CA CYS A 90 13.02 -2.96 6.05
C CYS A 90 13.50 -1.95 7.10
N SER A 91 13.21 -2.18 8.38
CA SER A 91 13.65 -1.37 9.51
C SER A 91 15.16 -1.13 9.61
N ASP A 92 15.97 -2.11 9.22
CA ASP A 92 17.43 -1.97 9.15
C ASP A 92 17.87 -0.93 8.09
N TYR A 93 17.07 -0.73 7.04
CA TYR A 93 17.42 0.07 5.87
C TYR A 93 16.68 1.40 5.80
N MET A 94 15.50 1.52 6.40
CA MET A 94 14.62 2.69 6.29
C MET A 94 14.08 3.12 7.65
N ARG A 95 13.91 4.43 7.82
CA ARG A 95 13.40 5.05 9.06
C ARG A 95 12.00 5.61 8.89
N GLU A 96 11.73 6.33 7.81
CA GLU A 96 10.43 6.95 7.59
C GLU A 96 10.05 6.84 6.10
N PRO A 97 9.61 5.66 5.67
CA PRO A 97 9.25 5.46 4.28
C PRO A 97 7.98 6.27 3.95
N SER A 98 7.97 6.87 2.76
CA SER A 98 7.02 7.94 2.38
C SER A 98 6.30 7.68 1.06
N ASP A 99 6.91 6.89 0.17
CA ASP A 99 6.28 6.47 -1.06
C ASP A 99 6.95 5.23 -1.64
N ILE A 100 6.23 4.51 -2.50
CA ILE A 100 6.71 3.27 -3.12
C ILE A 100 6.34 3.22 -4.60
N ALA A 101 7.26 2.71 -5.41
CA ALA A 101 7.04 2.35 -6.80
C ALA A 101 7.51 0.92 -7.06
N ILE A 102 6.92 0.27 -8.07
CA ILE A 102 7.28 -1.10 -8.46
C ILE A 102 7.59 -1.11 -9.95
N PHE A 103 8.73 -1.67 -10.32
CA PHE A 103 9.13 -1.87 -11.71
C PHE A 103 9.93 -3.17 -11.84
N ASN A 104 9.60 -4.02 -12.82
CA ASN A 104 10.26 -5.31 -13.07
C ASN A 104 10.46 -6.19 -11.82
N ASN A 105 9.44 -6.26 -10.94
CA ASN A 105 9.49 -7.01 -9.67
C ASN A 105 10.54 -6.49 -8.67
N GLU A 106 11.02 -5.26 -8.84
CA GLU A 106 11.80 -4.50 -7.87
C GLU A 106 10.92 -3.45 -7.19
N TYR A 107 11.24 -3.14 -5.92
CA TYR A 107 10.55 -2.14 -5.13
C TYR A 107 11.48 -0.93 -4.91
N PHE A 108 10.95 0.26 -5.14
CA PHE A 108 11.66 1.52 -4.98
C PHE A 108 10.93 2.30 -3.90
N VAL A 109 11.58 2.55 -2.77
CA VAL A 109 10.96 3.21 -1.62
C VAL A 109 11.72 4.49 -1.29
N CYS A 110 10.97 5.58 -1.14
CA CYS A 110 11.50 6.86 -0.68
C CYS A 110 11.48 6.90 0.85
N ASP A 111 12.56 7.36 1.48
CA ASP A 111 12.65 7.58 2.94
C ASP A 111 12.81 9.07 3.23
N PHE A 112 11.82 9.67 3.90
CA PHE A 112 11.77 11.09 4.23
C PHE A 112 12.92 11.51 5.16
N LYS A 113 13.28 10.66 6.14
CA LYS A 113 14.27 11.00 7.18
C LYS A 113 15.70 10.66 6.82
N LYS A 114 15.94 9.73 5.89
CA LYS A 114 17.29 9.43 5.40
C LYS A 114 17.70 10.28 4.19
N THR A 115 16.79 11.05 3.58
CA THR A 115 17.05 11.92 2.41
C THR A 115 17.76 11.17 1.26
N ILE A 116 17.45 9.88 1.09
CA ILE A 116 18.05 8.99 0.09
C ILE A 116 16.93 8.18 -0.57
N LEU A 117 17.00 8.03 -1.90
CA LEU A 117 16.20 7.04 -2.63
C LEU A 117 16.78 5.65 -2.34
N PHE A 118 16.02 4.78 -1.67
CA PHE A 118 16.44 3.40 -1.47
C PHE A 118 15.88 2.53 -2.61
N LYS A 119 16.80 1.99 -3.43
CA LYS A 119 16.50 0.83 -4.26
C LYS A 119 16.46 -0.39 -3.33
N ILE A 120 15.29 -0.96 -3.09
CA ILE A 120 15.19 -2.29 -2.47
C ILE A 120 15.50 -3.29 -3.58
N ILE A 121 16.79 -3.63 -3.70
CA ILE A 121 17.30 -4.57 -4.71
C ILE A 121 16.71 -5.96 -4.42
N SER A 122 16.14 -6.58 -5.45
CA SER A 122 15.47 -7.89 -5.46
C SER A 122 16.34 -9.12 -5.13
N PHE A 123 17.43 -9.00 -4.36
CA PHE A 123 18.33 -10.14 -4.09
C PHE A 123 18.68 -10.43 -2.61
N TYR A 124 18.34 -9.57 -1.64
CA TYR A 124 18.68 -9.85 -0.23
C TYR A 124 17.51 -10.35 0.65
N ILE A 125 16.27 -10.36 0.13
CA ILE A 125 15.08 -10.77 0.89
C ILE A 125 14.56 -12.16 0.47
N MET A 126 15.42 -13.03 -0.07
CA MET A 126 15.08 -14.46 -0.23
C MET A 126 15.42 -15.32 0.99
N ASN A 127 16.06 -14.77 2.04
CA ASN A 127 16.58 -15.59 3.15
C ASN A 127 16.09 -15.25 4.55
N ARG A 128 15.08 -14.39 4.72
CA ARG A 128 14.48 -14.17 6.04
C ARG A 128 12.96 -14.10 5.96
N ASN A 129 12.34 -15.26 5.80
CA ASN A 129 11.04 -15.50 6.42
C ASN A 129 11.27 -15.61 7.92
N ARG A 130 11.00 -14.55 8.68
CA ARG A 130 10.72 -14.62 10.12
C ARG A 130 9.43 -13.89 10.37
#